data_AF-A7XP17-F1
#
_entry.id   AF-A7XP17-F1
#
_cell.length_a   1.000
_cell.length_b   1.000
_cell.length_c   1.000
_cell.angle_alpha   90.00
_cell.angle_beta   90.00
_cell.angle_gamma   90.00
#
_symmetry.space_group_name_H-M   'P 1'
#
loop_
_entity.id
_entity.type
_entity.pdbx_description
1 polymer ?
#
loop_
_entity_poly.entity_id
_entity_poly.type
_entity_poly.pdbx_seq_one_letter_code
_entity_poly.pdbx_strand_id
1 'polypeptide(L)'
;VSCADILALSARDGIVLLGGPKVEMKTGRKDSRESYYKVVEDYIPNHNDSISLVLSLFQSTGIDVEAVVALLGAHSVGRVHCVNLVQRLYPTIDPTLDPSYAEYLKTRCPSPNPDPTINTT
;
A
#
# COMPACT_ATOMS: atom_id res chain seq x y z
N VAL A 1 -5.20 7.46 26.35
CA VAL A 1 -4.97 6.74 25.07
C VAL A 1 -4.40 7.75 24.10
N SER A 2 -3.27 7.46 23.45
CA SER A 2 -2.63 8.34 22.47
C SER A 2 -3.21 8.13 21.07
N CYS A 3 -3.08 9.11 20.18
CA CYS A 3 -3.45 8.97 18.76
C CYS A 3 -2.69 7.81 18.10
N ALA A 4 -1.41 7.63 18.45
CA ALA A 4 -0.58 6.52 17.98
C ALA A 4 -1.14 5.14 18.37
N ASP A 5 -1.62 4.97 19.61
CA ASP A 5 -2.28 3.72 20.00
C ASP A 5 -3.66 3.56 19.35
N ILE A 6 -4.44 4.64 19.20
CA ILE A 6 -5.73 4.57 18.50
C ILE A 6 -5.55 4.04 17.08
N LEU A 7 -4.57 4.58 16.33
CA LEU A 7 -4.31 4.13 14.96
C LEU A 7 -3.89 2.66 14.90
N ALA A 8 -2.96 2.24 15.77
CA ALA A 8 -2.47 0.87 15.82
C ALA A 8 -3.57 -0.14 16.18
N LEU A 9 -4.38 0.18 17.19
CA LEU A 9 -5.49 -0.67 17.64
C LEU A 9 -6.62 -0.73 16.59
N SER A 10 -6.91 0.39 15.92
CA SER A 10 -7.90 0.45 14.84
C SER A 10 -7.52 -0.43 13.65
N ALA A 11 -6.23 -0.46 13.27
CA ALA A 11 -5.75 -1.33 12.21
C ALA A 11 -5.94 -2.83 12.55
N ARG A 12 -5.59 -3.23 13.78
CA ARG A 12 -5.83 -4.60 14.26
C ARG A 12 -7.31 -4.95 14.26
N ASP A 13 -8.15 -4.08 14.82
CA ASP A 13 -9.59 -4.35 14.93
C ASP A 13 -10.23 -4.38 13.52
N GLY A 14 -9.75 -3.55 12.59
CA GLY A 14 -10.15 -3.58 11.19
C GLY A 14 -9.85 -4.92 10.51
N ILE A 15 -8.67 -5.51 10.73
CA ILE A 15 -8.34 -6.85 10.19
C ILE A 15 -9.29 -7.91 10.75
N VAL A 16 -9.62 -7.86 12.05
CA VAL A 16 -10.58 -8.79 12.66
C VAL A 16 -11.96 -8.65 12.02
N LEU A 17 -12.43 -7.42 11.78
CA LEU A 17 -13.71 -7.17 11.10
C LEU A 17 -13.74 -7.67 9.65
N LEU A 18 -12.60 -7.72 8.98
CA LEU A 18 -12.43 -8.29 7.64
C LEU A 18 -12.30 -9.83 7.65
N GLY A 19 -12.40 -10.47 8.82
CA GLY A 19 -12.27 -11.93 8.98
C GLY A 19 -10.84 -12.43 9.12
N GLY A 20 -9.87 -11.53 9.31
CA GLY A 20 -8.48 -11.86 9.56
C GLY A 20 -8.19 -12.34 10.99
N PRO A 21 -6.92 -12.65 11.30
CA PRO A 21 -6.54 -13.17 12.60
C PRO A 21 -6.66 -12.10 13.70
N LYS A 22 -7.03 -12.54 14.91
CA LYS A 22 -6.92 -11.71 16.10
C LYS A 22 -5.47 -11.72 16.61
N VAL A 23 -4.86 -10.54 16.67
CA VAL A 23 -3.48 -10.36 17.16
C VAL A 23 -3.49 -9.47 18.40
N GLU A 24 -2.87 -9.95 19.49
CA GLU A 24 -2.71 -9.14 20.70
C GLU A 24 -1.67 -8.04 20.45
N MET A 25 -1.99 -6.81 20.87
CA MET A 25 -1.11 -5.65 20.66
C MET A 25 -0.81 -4.94 21.97
N LYS A 26 0.47 -4.64 22.18
CA LYS A 26 0.92 -3.78 23.28
C LYS A 26 0.50 -2.33 23.02
N THR A 27 0.03 -1.67 24.07
CA THR A 27 -0.27 -0.22 24.12
C THR A 27 0.81 0.52 24.91
N GLY A 28 0.76 1.85 24.90
CA GLY A 28 1.69 2.74 25.60
C GLY A 28 2.48 3.65 24.67
N ARG A 29 2.15 3.72 23.38
CA ARG A 29 2.76 4.67 22.45
C ARG A 29 2.43 6.10 22.88
N LYS A 30 3.32 7.05 22.57
CA LYS A 30 3.12 8.49 22.83
C LYS A 30 3.07 9.23 21.50
N ASP A 31 2.29 10.30 21.45
CA ASP A 31 2.16 11.12 20.25
C ASP A 31 3.40 12.01 20.06
N SER A 32 3.87 12.09 18.81
CA SER A 32 4.93 13.03 18.43
C SER A 32 4.46 14.47 18.58
N ARG A 33 5.39 15.39 18.83
CA ARG A 33 5.13 16.85 18.82
C ARG A 33 5.37 17.50 17.46
N GLU A 34 5.97 16.76 16.54
CA GLU A 34 6.36 17.22 15.21
C GLU A 34 5.93 16.23 14.13
N SER A 35 5.72 16.74 12.92
CA SER A 35 5.48 15.96 11.72
C SER A 35 6.66 16.09 10.76
N TYR A 36 7.11 14.97 10.21
CA TYR A 36 8.30 14.88 9.35
C TYR A 36 7.92 14.64 7.89
N TYR A 37 7.13 15.53 7.29
CA TYR A 37 6.62 15.33 5.93
C TYR A 37 7.74 15.25 4.88
N LYS A 38 8.87 15.94 5.09
CA LYS A 38 9.96 16.04 4.12
C LYS A 38 10.67 14.71 3.83
N VAL A 39 10.57 13.75 4.74
CA VAL A 39 11.24 12.45 4.61
C VAL A 39 10.26 11.35 4.19
N VAL A 40 8.97 11.62 4.05
CA VAL A 40 7.97 10.57 3.78
C VAL A 40 8.30 9.79 2.51
N GLU A 41 8.66 10.49 1.44
CA GLU A 41 9.05 9.89 0.15
C GLU A 41 10.34 9.06 0.23
N ASP A 42 11.18 9.28 1.26
CA ASP A 42 12.41 8.50 1.45
C ASP A 42 12.15 7.14 2.14
N TYR A 43 10.99 6.98 2.80
CA TYR A 43 10.68 5.80 3.62
C TYR A 43 9.44 5.02 3.19
N ILE A 44 8.61 5.55 2.28
CA ILE A 44 7.43 4.85 1.77
C ILE A 44 7.73 4.30 0.37
N PRO A 45 7.67 2.96 0.17
CA PRO A 45 7.84 2.40 -1.16
C PRO A 45 6.75 2.85 -2.12
N ASN A 46 7.14 3.13 -3.37
CA ASN A 46 6.25 3.49 -4.45
C ASN A 46 5.76 2.24 -5.22
N HIS A 47 4.65 2.38 -5.94
CA HIS A 47 4.00 1.28 -6.68
C HIS A 47 4.86 0.67 -7.79
N ASN A 48 5.86 1.40 -8.27
CA ASN A 48 6.77 1.00 -9.35
C ASN A 48 8.19 0.70 -8.85
N ASP A 49 8.42 0.69 -7.53
CA ASP A 49 9.72 0.34 -6.96
C ASP A 49 10.05 -1.14 -7.20
N SER A 50 11.35 -1.42 -7.33
CA SER A 50 11.82 -2.80 -7.40
C SER A 50 11.65 -3.50 -6.05
N ILE A 51 11.41 -4.82 -6.08
CA ILE A 51 11.27 -5.59 -4.83
C ILE A 51 12.52 -5.50 -3.94
N SER A 52 13.72 -5.35 -4.53
CA SER A 52 14.95 -5.15 -3.76
C SER A 52 14.95 -3.83 -3.00
N LEU A 53 14.41 -2.75 -3.58
CA LEU A 53 14.29 -1.47 -2.90
C LEU A 53 13.28 -1.56 -1.76
N VAL A 54 12.09 -2.12 -2.03
CA VAL A 54 11.05 -2.38 -1.01
C VAL A 54 11.64 -3.13 0.18
N LEU A 55 12.31 -4.26 -0.05
CA LEU A 55 12.91 -5.07 1.00
C LEU A 55 13.98 -4.30 1.79
N SER A 56 14.83 -3.50 1.10
CA SER A 56 15.87 -2.70 1.77
C SER A 56 15.29 -1.60 2.68
N LEU A 57 14.21 -0.94 2.26
CA LEU A 57 13.54 0.09 3.04
C LEU A 57 12.93 -0.51 4.31
N PHE A 58 12.20 -1.62 4.19
CA PHE A 58 11.63 -2.32 5.35
C PHE A 58 12.73 -2.86 6.28
N GLN A 59 13.81 -3.40 5.73
CA GLN A 59 14.95 -3.85 6.53
C GLN A 59 15.58 -2.71 7.33
N SER A 60 15.65 -1.49 6.79
CA SER A 60 16.15 -0.31 7.52
C SER A 60 15.30 0.05 8.76
N THR A 61 14.04 -0.40 8.78
CA THR A 61 13.10 -0.25 9.93
C THR A 61 13.03 -1.47 10.84
N GLY A 62 13.86 -2.49 10.60
CA GLY A 62 13.91 -3.72 11.39
C GLY A 62 12.86 -4.78 11.01
N ILE A 63 12.25 -4.68 9.84
CA ILE A 63 11.28 -5.66 9.31
C ILE A 63 12.01 -6.58 8.34
N ASP A 64 11.97 -7.89 8.60
CA ASP A 64 12.62 -8.90 7.75
C ASP A 64 11.79 -9.27 6.51
N VAL A 65 12.38 -10.09 5.63
CA VAL A 65 11.77 -10.47 4.35
C VAL A 65 10.44 -11.21 4.55
N GLU A 66 10.35 -12.12 5.52
CA GLU A 66 9.14 -12.88 5.78
C GLU A 66 8.00 -11.94 6.23
N ALA A 67 8.32 -11.00 7.12
CA ALA A 67 7.37 -9.99 7.57
C ALA A 67 6.94 -9.04 6.43
N VAL A 68 7.84 -8.67 5.50
CA VAL A 68 7.45 -7.87 4.32
C VAL A 68 6.46 -8.64 3.45
N VAL A 69 6.71 -9.92 3.17
CA VAL A 69 5.79 -10.75 2.38
C VAL A 69 4.42 -10.84 3.07
N ALA A 70 4.40 -11.01 4.39
CA ALA A 70 3.16 -11.00 5.17
C ALA A 70 2.43 -9.64 5.09
N LEU A 71 3.16 -8.52 5.18
CA LEU A 71 2.59 -7.17 5.07
C LEU A 71 2.00 -6.87 3.69
N LEU A 72 2.61 -7.36 2.61
CA LEU A 72 2.06 -7.22 1.26
C LEU A 72 0.69 -7.91 1.09
N GLY A 73 0.34 -8.86 1.97
CA GLY A 73 -1.00 -9.44 2.06
C GLY A 73 -2.11 -8.41 2.35
N ALA A 74 -1.76 -7.23 2.88
CA ALA A 74 -2.71 -6.13 3.09
C ALA A 74 -3.38 -5.65 1.78
N HIS A 75 -2.77 -5.90 0.62
CA HIS A 75 -3.36 -5.63 -0.70
C HIS A 75 -4.53 -6.55 -1.08
N SER A 76 -4.91 -7.51 -0.22
CA SER A 76 -6.11 -8.35 -0.44
C SER A 76 -7.43 -7.58 -0.32
N VAL A 77 -7.41 -6.34 0.19
CA VAL A 77 -8.57 -5.44 0.32
C VAL A 77 -8.18 -4.01 -0.06
N GLY A 78 -9.19 -3.14 -0.21
CA GLY A 78 -8.98 -1.72 -0.48
C GLY A 78 -9.16 -1.36 -1.96
N ARG A 79 -8.57 -0.24 -2.36
CA ARG A 79 -8.65 0.33 -3.71
C ARG A 79 -7.33 0.99 -4.08
N VAL A 80 -7.09 1.15 -5.38
CA VAL A 80 -5.91 1.83 -5.94
C VAL A 80 -6.35 2.83 -7.00
N HIS A 81 -5.67 3.97 -7.07
CA HIS A 81 -5.90 4.96 -8.12
C HIS A 81 -5.21 4.56 -9.43
N CYS A 82 -5.83 4.88 -10.58
CA CYS A 82 -5.27 4.57 -11.90
C CYS A 82 -3.87 5.13 -12.13
N VAL A 83 -3.50 6.26 -11.51
CA VAL A 83 -2.13 6.84 -11.59
C VAL A 83 -1.05 5.81 -11.22
N ASN A 84 -1.37 4.84 -10.36
CA ASN A 84 -0.45 3.80 -9.90
C ASN A 84 -0.48 2.51 -10.77
N LEU A 85 -1.28 2.48 -11.83
CA LEU A 85 -1.44 1.31 -12.71
C LEU A 85 -1.10 1.61 -14.17
N VAL A 86 -1.31 2.85 -14.63
CA VAL A 86 -1.24 3.20 -16.05
C VAL A 86 0.12 2.94 -16.71
N GLN A 87 1.22 2.98 -15.95
CA GLN A 87 2.56 2.61 -16.46
C GLN A 87 2.64 1.15 -16.91
N ARG A 88 1.81 0.26 -16.35
CA ARG A 88 1.73 -1.16 -16.74
C ARG A 88 0.69 -1.42 -17.84
N LEU A 89 -0.10 -0.41 -18.22
CA LEU A 89 -1.20 -0.56 -19.19
C LEU A 89 -0.95 0.19 -20.51
N TYR A 90 -0.13 1.25 -20.48
CA TYR A 90 0.11 2.14 -21.62
C TYR A 90 1.60 2.50 -21.79
N PRO A 91 2.09 2.73 -23.04
CA PRO A 91 1.36 2.52 -24.30
C PRO A 91 1.17 1.03 -24.63
N THR A 92 1.98 0.18 -24.03
CA THR A 92 1.94 -1.28 -24.14
C THR A 92 1.64 -1.90 -22.79
N ILE A 93 0.87 -2.99 -22.79
CA ILE A 93 0.58 -3.75 -21.58
C ILE A 93 1.84 -4.48 -21.12
N ASP A 94 2.15 -4.40 -19.83
CA ASP A 94 3.21 -5.17 -19.20
C ASP A 94 3.00 -6.67 -19.43
N PRO A 95 3.96 -7.40 -20.04
CA PRO A 95 3.80 -8.80 -20.40
C PRO A 95 3.66 -9.75 -19.19
N THR A 96 3.94 -9.27 -17.98
CA THR A 96 3.75 -10.04 -16.73
C THR A 96 2.33 -9.94 -16.16
N LEU A 97 1.48 -9.05 -16.70
CA LEU A 97 0.05 -9.00 -16.36
C LEU A 97 -0.71 -10.10 -17.09
N ASP A 98 -1.69 -10.71 -16.42
CA ASP A 98 -2.66 -11.55 -17.10
C ASP A 98 -3.39 -10.73 -18.20
N PRO A 99 -3.41 -11.19 -19.46
CA PRO A 99 -3.97 -10.41 -20.56
C PRO A 99 -5.46 -10.07 -20.38
N SER A 100 -6.25 -11.00 -19.81
CA SER A 100 -7.68 -10.77 -19.61
C SER A 100 -7.94 -9.74 -18.51
N TYR A 101 -7.12 -9.77 -17.45
CA TYR A 101 -7.19 -8.78 -16.39
C TYR A 101 -6.67 -7.42 -16.82
N ALA A 102 -5.65 -7.37 -17.68
CA ALA A 102 -5.16 -6.12 -18.24
C ALA A 102 -6.24 -5.41 -19.08
N GLU A 103 -7.01 -6.13 -19.89
CA GLU A 103 -8.14 -5.56 -20.62
C GLU A 103 -9.23 -5.04 -19.68
N TYR A 104 -9.57 -5.80 -18.63
CA TYR A 104 -10.46 -5.29 -17.58
C TYR A 104 -9.92 -4.00 -16.95
N LEU A 105 -8.64 -3.94 -16.57
CA LEU A 105 -8.03 -2.74 -15.99
C LEU A 105 -8.04 -1.55 -16.96
N LYS A 106 -7.92 -1.75 -18.28
CA LYS A 106 -8.06 -0.67 -19.26
C LYS A 106 -9.48 -0.10 -19.33
N THR A 107 -10.51 -0.91 -19.09
CA THR A 107 -11.89 -0.39 -18.96
C THR A 107 -12.06 0.49 -17.72
N ARG A 108 -11.28 0.20 -16.65
CA ARG A 108 -11.30 0.95 -15.39
C ARG A 108 -10.40 2.19 -15.43
N CYS A 109 -9.29 2.09 -16.16
CA CYS A 109 -8.28 3.13 -16.35
C CYS A 109 -8.12 3.45 -17.85
N PRO A 110 -9.08 4.19 -18.46
CA PRO A 110 -9.16 4.36 -19.91
C PRO A 110 -8.16 5.38 -20.48
N SER A 111 -7.51 6.18 -19.62
CA SER A 111 -6.56 7.23 -20.01
C SER A 111 -5.15 6.89 -19.55
N PRO A 112 -4.10 7.11 -20.37
CA PRO A 112 -2.71 7.04 -19.92
C PRO A 112 -2.35 8.15 -18.92
N ASN A 113 -3.12 9.26 -18.91
CA ASN A 113 -2.98 10.38 -17.99
C ASN A 113 -4.27 10.53 -17.17
N PRO A 114 -4.48 9.69 -16.15
CA PRO A 114 -5.68 9.75 -15.33
C PRO A 114 -5.63 10.98 -14.40
N ASP A 115 -6.74 11.71 -14.32
CA ASP A 115 -6.89 12.81 -13.38
C ASP A 115 -7.14 12.23 -11.96
N PRO A 116 -6.26 12.49 -10.98
CA PRO A 116 -6.42 11.98 -9.62
C PRO A 116 -7.66 12.52 -8.89
N THR A 117 -8.28 13.60 -9.39
CA THR A 117 -9.48 14.21 -8.81
C THR A 117 -10.79 13.60 -9.34
N ILE A 118 -10.74 12.85 -10.45
CA ILE A 118 -11.93 12.23 -11.05
C ILE A 118 -12.13 10.84 -10.45
N ASN A 119 -13.15 10.72 -9.61
CA ASN A 119 -13.53 9.47 -8.96
C ASN A 119 -14.15 8.49 -9.98
N THR A 120 -13.33 7.65 -10.59
CA THR A 120 -13.79 6.57 -11.49
C THR A 120 -14.08 5.31 -10.66
N THR A 121 -15.17 5.37 -9.88
CA THR A 121 -15.70 4.20 -9.15
C THR A 121 -16.01 3.03 -10.05
#